data_AF-A0A8H5V636-F1
#
_entry.id   AF-A0A8H5V636-F1
#
_cell.length_a   1.000
_cell.length_b   1.000
_cell.length_c   1.000
_cell.angle_alpha   90.00
_cell.angle_beta   90.00
_cell.angle_gamma   90.00
#
_symmetry.space_group_name_H-M   'P 1'
#
loop_
_entity.id
_entity.type
_entity.pdbx_description
1 polymer ?
#
loop_
_entity_poly.entity_id
_entity_poly.type
_entity_poly.pdbx_seq_one_letter_code
_entity_poly.pdbx_strand_id
1 'polypeptide(L)'
;MCDDRSYYRPSMNQRPQSHHPNLALPFRGARSSRAGDYQSPVANRYSEAVGECATLGTNEWQGSSTEANLYHQYPSRRSAFAYHHLKLDLLQLSMDSFKRWAPGVEYSAPLEDRAQPQERFRTPRRYSSTRQVKQEDDDEFVFVSYAPRAKAFFHFACPFYIYEPEKHQQCLLTVGLKSIEGVVEHVMKHHSRSPYCSRCYQKFNSLIDRDDHVLTGRCKRRYPDPSDGVNEDQKACMIRANDQYLSEKRRWDRMWSIIFPATEWPRSPYLDHGQGLKTSMVRDFWDLYGVQLVSEILENQTVRSIKEINPHSVLYGLGLQDLLNMVIQE
;
A
#
# COMPACT_ATOMS: atom_id res chain seq x y z
N MET A 1 28.98 -71.29 13.49
CA MET A 1 28.11 -71.31 14.69
C MET A 1 28.33 -70.00 15.42
N CYS A 2 27.29 -69.15 15.42
CA CYS A 2 26.98 -68.00 16.29
C CYS A 2 28.07 -66.91 16.48
N ASP A 3 27.91 -65.68 15.97
CA ASP A 3 27.09 -64.55 16.50
C ASP A 3 27.61 -64.07 17.88
N ASP A 4 27.77 -62.78 18.23
CA ASP A 4 27.30 -61.50 17.67
C ASP A 4 28.07 -60.32 18.34
N ARG A 5 28.05 -59.14 17.69
CA ARG A 5 28.10 -57.72 18.18
C ARG A 5 28.88 -57.35 19.47
N SER A 6 29.68 -56.28 19.58
CA SER A 6 29.61 -54.88 19.11
C SER A 6 30.92 -54.20 19.65
N TYR A 7 31.61 -53.23 19.05
CA TYR A 7 31.26 -51.86 18.67
C TYR A 7 32.34 -51.33 17.71
N TYR A 8 31.92 -50.65 16.64
CA TYR A 8 32.78 -49.98 15.67
C TYR A 8 33.24 -48.60 16.19
N ARG A 9 34.55 -48.35 16.13
CA ARG A 9 35.16 -47.02 15.99
C ARG A 9 36.20 -47.16 14.88
N PRO A 10 36.26 -46.23 13.91
CA PRO A 10 37.59 -45.76 13.55
C PRO A 10 37.70 -44.27 13.30
N SER A 11 38.93 -43.84 13.58
CA SER A 11 39.57 -42.57 13.30
C SER A 11 39.96 -42.43 11.82
N MET A 12 40.35 -41.19 11.47
CA MET A 12 41.08 -40.75 10.28
C MET A 12 40.29 -40.65 8.97
N ASN A 13 40.19 -39.41 8.46
CA ASN A 13 40.20 -39.19 7.03
C ASN A 13 41.13 -38.04 6.67
N GLN A 14 42.05 -38.38 5.76
CA GLN A 14 43.11 -37.57 5.20
C GLN A 14 42.55 -36.70 4.06
N ARG A 15 43.22 -35.56 3.83
CA ARG A 15 43.13 -34.74 2.61
C ARG A 15 43.43 -35.56 1.36
N PRO A 16 42.93 -35.10 0.19
CA PRO A 16 43.86 -34.83 -0.91
C PRO A 16 43.76 -33.40 -1.45
N GLN A 17 44.94 -32.85 -1.74
CA GLN A 17 45.18 -31.65 -2.56
C GLN A 17 45.27 -32.05 -4.05
N SER A 18 44.89 -31.12 -4.95
CA SER A 18 45.42 -30.86 -6.31
C SER A 18 44.31 -30.27 -7.19
N HIS A 19 44.50 -29.37 -8.14
CA HIS A 19 45.59 -28.50 -8.58
C HIS A 19 45.02 -27.53 -9.65
N HIS A 20 45.69 -26.37 -9.83
CA HIS A 20 45.73 -25.49 -11.02
C HIS A 20 44.56 -24.49 -11.31
N PRO A 21 44.84 -23.37 -12.02
CA PRO A 21 45.90 -22.39 -11.76
C PRO A 21 45.44 -20.91 -11.95
N ASN A 22 46.29 -19.99 -11.48
CA ASN A 22 46.27 -18.57 -11.79
C ASN A 22 46.40 -18.30 -13.30
N LEU A 23 45.56 -17.44 -13.86
CA LEU A 23 45.88 -16.66 -15.06
C LEU A 23 45.44 -15.20 -14.86
N ALA A 24 46.45 -14.34 -14.76
CA ALA A 24 46.34 -12.89 -14.84
C ALA A 24 45.84 -12.47 -16.23
N LEU A 25 44.92 -11.51 -16.30
CA LEU A 25 44.56 -10.85 -17.55
C LEU A 25 45.43 -9.59 -17.76
N PRO A 26 46.01 -9.40 -18.96
CA PRO A 26 46.93 -8.30 -19.22
C PRO A 26 46.21 -7.01 -19.61
N PHE A 27 46.79 -5.90 -19.18
CA PHE A 27 46.58 -4.57 -19.73
C PHE A 27 47.26 -4.46 -21.11
N ARG A 28 46.49 -4.22 -22.18
CA ARG A 28 46.74 -3.21 -23.26
C ARG A 28 45.84 -3.42 -24.47
N GLY A 29 45.38 -2.30 -25.04
CA GLY A 29 45.19 -2.16 -26.49
C GLY A 29 43.81 -1.74 -26.93
N ALA A 30 43.61 -0.45 -27.13
CA ALA A 30 42.46 0.13 -27.80
C ALA A 30 42.21 -0.50 -29.19
N ARG A 31 40.97 -0.92 -29.46
CA ARG A 31 40.36 -0.84 -30.79
C ARG A 31 38.88 -0.48 -30.66
N SER A 32 38.54 0.61 -31.33
CA SER A 32 37.20 1.09 -31.58
C SER A 32 36.37 0.02 -32.29
N SER A 33 35.21 -0.32 -31.75
CA SER A 33 34.10 -0.94 -32.48
C SER A 33 32.80 -0.62 -31.74
N ARG A 34 31.95 0.16 -32.42
CA ARG A 34 30.61 0.60 -32.00
C ARG A 34 29.79 -0.59 -31.46
N ALA A 35 29.46 -0.57 -30.18
CA ALA A 35 28.39 -1.38 -29.61
C ALA A 35 27.15 -0.48 -29.51
N GLY A 36 26.11 -0.79 -30.27
CA GLY A 36 24.83 -0.10 -30.20
C GLY A 36 24.18 -0.29 -28.83
N ASP A 37 23.68 0.80 -28.28
CA ASP A 37 22.96 0.88 -27.03
C ASP A 37 21.72 -0.02 -27.03
N TYR A 38 21.82 -1.21 -26.43
CA TYR A 38 20.63 -1.94 -25.97
C TYR A 38 20.32 -1.46 -24.54
N GLN A 39 19.89 -0.21 -24.42
CA GLN A 39 19.30 0.29 -23.18
C GLN A 39 17.92 -0.34 -23.02
N SER A 40 17.76 -1.15 -21.97
CA SER A 40 16.45 -1.69 -21.59
C SER A 40 15.44 -0.54 -21.46
N PRO A 41 14.19 -0.68 -21.97
CA PRO A 41 13.15 0.34 -21.82
C PRO A 41 12.92 0.79 -20.37
N VAL A 42 13.26 -0.07 -19.41
CA VAL A 42 13.19 0.18 -17.96
C VAL A 42 14.25 1.17 -17.49
N ALA A 43 15.47 1.09 -18.03
CA ALA A 43 16.58 1.98 -17.67
C ALA A 43 16.35 3.41 -18.17
N ASN A 44 15.72 3.56 -19.34
CA ASN A 44 15.50 4.86 -19.96
C ASN A 44 14.53 5.75 -19.14
N ARG A 45 13.47 5.17 -18.56
CA ARG A 45 12.46 5.92 -17.80
C ARG A 45 12.87 6.24 -16.36
N TYR A 46 13.70 5.40 -15.73
CA TYR A 46 14.33 5.77 -14.45
C TYR A 46 15.22 7.01 -14.63
N SER A 47 16.01 7.05 -15.71
CA SER A 47 16.82 8.21 -16.05
C SER A 47 15.99 9.45 -16.39
N GLU A 48 14.79 9.32 -16.98
CA GLU A 48 13.82 10.42 -17.14
C GLU A 48 13.30 10.91 -15.77
N ALA A 49 12.81 10.02 -14.90
CA ALA A 49 12.26 10.40 -13.59
C ALA A 49 13.32 11.06 -12.67
N VAL A 50 14.55 10.53 -12.67
CA VAL A 50 15.67 11.09 -11.89
C VAL A 50 16.26 12.33 -12.54
N GLY A 51 16.30 12.39 -13.88
CA GLY A 51 16.72 13.57 -14.64
C GLY A 51 15.81 14.77 -14.41
N GLU A 52 14.49 14.54 -14.32
CA GLU A 52 13.51 15.55 -13.95
C GLU A 52 13.60 15.96 -12.46
N CYS A 53 13.94 15.03 -11.55
CA CYS A 53 14.22 15.36 -10.15
C CYS A 53 15.42 16.31 -9.98
N ALA A 54 16.39 16.32 -10.90
CA ALA A 54 17.59 17.17 -10.83
C ALA A 54 17.36 18.61 -11.31
N THR A 55 16.32 18.87 -12.10
CA THR A 55 16.06 20.19 -12.72
C THR A 55 14.99 21.02 -12.01
N LEU A 56 14.26 20.44 -11.05
CA LEU A 56 13.15 21.09 -10.35
C LEU A 56 13.56 21.58 -8.95
N GLY A 57 13.30 22.88 -8.71
CA GLY A 57 13.56 23.55 -7.44
C GLY A 57 12.77 22.94 -6.26
N THR A 58 13.28 23.14 -5.05
CA THR A 58 12.68 22.67 -3.81
C THR A 58 11.33 23.34 -3.55
N ASN A 59 10.24 22.67 -3.92
CA ASN A 59 8.92 23.04 -3.43
C ASN A 59 8.72 22.37 -2.07
N GLU A 60 8.59 23.18 -1.03
CA GLU A 60 8.34 22.72 0.34
C GLU A 60 6.93 22.10 0.37
N TRP A 61 6.85 20.76 0.49
CA TRP A 61 5.57 20.07 0.62
C TRP A 61 4.98 20.36 2.00
N GLN A 62 4.06 21.32 2.05
CA GLN A 62 3.15 21.49 3.17
C GLN A 62 2.13 20.36 3.05
N GLY A 63 2.35 19.28 3.81
CA GLY A 63 1.44 18.15 3.85
C GLY A 63 -0.01 18.61 4.02
N SER A 64 -0.91 18.01 3.24
CA SER A 64 -2.33 18.25 3.39
C SER A 64 -2.78 17.65 4.73
N SER A 65 -3.02 18.51 5.71
CA SER A 65 -3.48 18.14 7.05
C SER A 65 -4.93 17.61 7.10
N THR A 66 -5.54 17.24 5.97
CA THR A 66 -6.98 17.01 5.91
C THR A 66 -7.46 15.56 5.92
N GLU A 67 -6.59 14.55 5.97
CA GLU A 67 -7.06 13.17 6.20
C GLU A 67 -6.18 12.34 7.16
N ALA A 68 -5.43 13.00 8.03
CA ALA A 68 -4.74 12.32 9.13
C ALA A 68 -5.57 12.40 10.42
N ASN A 69 -5.89 11.22 10.97
CA ASN A 69 -6.30 10.97 12.36
C ASN A 69 -7.80 11.02 12.72
N LEU A 70 -8.59 10.09 12.19
CA LEU A 70 -9.77 9.60 12.94
C LEU A 70 -9.78 8.09 13.23
N TYR A 71 -8.84 7.28 12.71
CA TYR A 71 -8.94 5.81 12.79
C TYR A 71 -7.74 5.04 13.36
N HIS A 72 -6.75 5.69 13.96
CA HIS A 72 -5.62 5.00 14.59
C HIS A 72 -5.45 5.29 16.08
N GLN A 73 -6.54 5.16 16.83
CA GLN A 73 -6.46 4.73 18.22
C GLN A 73 -6.92 3.29 18.28
N TYR A 74 -5.98 2.34 18.17
CA TYR A 74 -6.29 0.94 18.42
C TYR A 74 -6.88 0.85 19.82
N PRO A 75 -8.10 0.31 19.98
CA PRO A 75 -8.69 0.15 21.29
C PRO A 75 -7.73 -0.70 22.14
N SER A 76 -7.49 -0.28 23.39
CA SER A 76 -6.72 -1.11 24.34
C SER A 76 -7.30 -2.54 24.35
N ARG A 77 -6.48 -3.56 24.62
CA ARG A 77 -6.99 -4.95 24.73
C ARG A 77 -8.23 -5.05 25.63
N ARG A 78 -8.29 -4.24 26.69
CA ARG A 78 -9.42 -4.18 27.63
C ARG A 78 -10.72 -3.69 26.98
N SER A 79 -10.68 -2.70 26.09
CA SER A 79 -11.89 -2.20 25.42
C SER A 79 -12.38 -3.17 24.34
N ALA A 80 -11.49 -3.89 23.65
CA ALA A 80 -11.90 -4.92 22.69
C ALA A 80 -12.68 -6.08 23.35
N PHE A 81 -12.36 -6.45 24.60
CA PHE A 81 -13.11 -7.46 25.35
C PHE A 81 -14.49 -6.97 25.81
N ALA A 82 -14.62 -5.70 26.18
CA ALA A 82 -15.89 -5.14 26.68
C ALA A 82 -17.01 -5.11 25.64
N TYR A 83 -16.65 -5.10 24.35
CA TYR A 83 -17.59 -5.04 23.23
C TYR A 83 -17.60 -6.31 22.38
N HIS A 84 -17.10 -7.43 22.91
CA HIS A 84 -16.90 -8.65 22.12
C HIS A 84 -18.20 -9.21 21.50
N HIS A 85 -19.30 -9.22 22.23
CA HIS A 85 -20.59 -9.70 21.68
C HIS A 85 -21.14 -8.74 20.62
N LEU A 86 -21.07 -7.42 20.86
CA LEU A 86 -21.45 -6.40 19.87
C LEU A 86 -20.63 -6.51 18.58
N LYS A 87 -19.35 -6.86 18.72
CA LYS A 87 -18.42 -7.04 17.60
C LYS A 87 -18.86 -8.20 16.69
N LEU A 88 -19.29 -9.31 17.28
CA LEU A 88 -19.80 -10.46 16.52
C LEU A 88 -21.11 -10.13 15.80
N ASP A 89 -22.05 -9.48 16.49
CA ASP A 89 -23.32 -9.05 15.90
C ASP A 89 -23.11 -8.06 14.76
N LEU A 90 -22.22 -7.07 14.95
CA LEU A 90 -21.84 -6.09 13.93
C LEU A 90 -21.18 -6.76 12.72
N LEU A 91 -20.29 -7.73 12.95
CA LEU A 91 -19.64 -8.47 11.87
C LEU A 91 -20.67 -9.25 11.04
N GLN A 92 -21.60 -9.96 11.70
CA GLN A 92 -22.65 -10.70 11.00
C GLN A 92 -23.54 -9.77 10.17
N LEU A 93 -24.05 -8.70 10.78
CA LEU A 93 -24.91 -7.73 10.12
C LEU A 93 -24.20 -7.04 8.94
N SER A 94 -22.94 -6.65 9.13
CA SER A 94 -22.14 -6.01 8.08
C SER A 94 -21.80 -6.96 6.94
N MET A 95 -21.49 -8.23 7.21
CA MET A 95 -21.28 -9.26 6.19
C MET A 95 -22.53 -9.48 5.34
N ASP A 96 -23.70 -9.63 5.96
CA ASP A 96 -24.96 -9.84 5.24
C ASP A 96 -25.33 -8.62 4.39
N SER A 97 -25.11 -7.42 4.94
CA SER A 97 -25.34 -6.16 4.22
C SER A 97 -24.36 -5.98 3.06
N PHE A 98 -23.08 -6.29 3.26
CA PHE A 98 -22.05 -6.24 2.24
C PHE A 98 -22.34 -7.20 1.09
N LYS A 99 -22.74 -8.45 1.39
CA LYS A 99 -23.10 -9.46 0.38
C LYS A 99 -24.28 -9.03 -0.51
N ARG A 100 -25.23 -8.27 0.04
CA ARG A 100 -26.36 -7.70 -0.73
C ARG A 100 -25.94 -6.48 -1.55
N TRP A 101 -25.03 -5.66 -1.02
CA TRP A 101 -24.57 -4.43 -1.66
C TRP A 101 -23.59 -4.67 -2.81
N ALA A 102 -22.61 -5.56 -2.61
CA ALA A 102 -21.48 -5.76 -3.52
C ALA A 102 -21.85 -6.03 -4.99
N PRO A 103 -22.86 -6.88 -5.33
CA PRO A 103 -23.24 -7.13 -6.72
C PRO A 103 -23.88 -5.92 -7.43
N GLY A 104 -24.34 -4.92 -6.68
CA GLY A 104 -24.99 -3.72 -7.19
C GLY A 104 -24.03 -2.60 -7.62
N VAL A 105 -22.72 -2.78 -7.40
CA VAL A 105 -21.70 -1.76 -7.62
C VAL A 105 -20.71 -2.22 -8.67
N GLU A 106 -20.43 -1.34 -9.63
CA GLU A 106 -19.45 -1.59 -10.68
C GLU A 106 -18.18 -0.80 -10.40
N TYR A 107 -17.04 -1.50 -10.30
CA TYR A 107 -15.74 -0.89 -10.07
C TYR A 107 -14.97 -0.68 -11.37
N SER A 108 -14.34 0.49 -11.48
CA SER A 108 -13.52 0.86 -12.64
C SER A 108 -12.31 1.68 -12.21
N ALA A 109 -11.30 1.78 -13.09
CA ALA A 109 -10.20 2.70 -12.85
C ALA A 109 -10.69 4.16 -12.97
N PRO A 110 -10.20 5.08 -12.11
CA PRO A 110 -10.41 6.52 -12.32
C PRO A 110 -10.00 6.93 -13.74
N LEU A 111 -10.79 7.80 -14.37
CA LEU A 111 -10.44 8.37 -15.68
C LEU A 111 -9.21 9.28 -15.52
N GLU A 112 -8.21 9.12 -16.40
CA GLU A 112 -6.92 9.81 -16.32
C GLU A 112 -7.05 11.35 -16.40
N ASP A 113 -8.11 11.87 -17.02
CA ASP A 113 -8.36 13.31 -17.23
C ASP A 113 -9.09 13.99 -16.05
N ARG A 114 -9.48 13.25 -14.99
CA ARG A 114 -10.24 13.82 -13.88
C ARG A 114 -9.30 14.44 -12.85
N ALA A 115 -9.09 15.74 -12.96
CA ALA A 115 -8.43 16.52 -11.92
C ALA A 115 -9.29 16.58 -10.64
N GLN A 116 -8.59 16.42 -9.51
CA GLN A 116 -8.97 16.62 -8.10
C GLN A 116 -9.62 15.46 -7.31
N PRO A 117 -9.13 15.18 -6.08
CA PRO A 117 -9.57 14.05 -5.23
C PRO A 117 -11.04 14.07 -4.78
N GLN A 118 -11.68 15.23 -4.76
CA GLN A 118 -12.88 15.49 -3.94
C GLN A 118 -14.19 14.89 -4.49
N GLU A 119 -14.19 14.36 -5.71
CA GLU A 119 -15.42 13.90 -6.38
C GLU A 119 -15.58 12.38 -6.51
N ARG A 120 -14.70 11.57 -5.88
CA ARG A 120 -14.74 10.10 -6.06
C ARG A 120 -16.02 9.46 -5.53
N PHE A 121 -16.70 10.11 -4.59
CA PHE A 121 -18.00 9.67 -4.07
C PHE A 121 -18.89 10.88 -3.72
N ARG A 122 -19.51 11.49 -4.74
CA ARG A 122 -20.83 12.09 -4.50
C ARG A 122 -21.86 11.03 -4.81
N THR A 123 -22.53 10.54 -3.78
CA THR A 123 -23.81 9.85 -3.94
C THR A 123 -24.70 10.70 -4.86
N PRO A 124 -25.44 10.12 -5.82
CA PRO A 124 -26.47 10.86 -6.51
C PRO A 124 -27.42 11.34 -5.42
N ARG A 125 -27.40 12.65 -5.12
CA ARG A 125 -28.42 13.31 -4.30
C ARG A 125 -29.74 12.86 -4.90
N ARG A 126 -30.53 12.08 -4.15
CA ARG A 126 -31.87 11.64 -4.59
C ARG A 126 -32.54 12.87 -5.19
N TYR A 127 -32.81 12.79 -6.49
CA TYR A 127 -33.50 13.82 -7.24
C TYR A 127 -34.88 13.96 -6.61
N SER A 128 -35.01 14.89 -5.67
CA SER A 128 -36.31 15.40 -5.27
C SER A 128 -36.85 16.17 -6.48
N SER A 129 -37.56 15.43 -7.33
CA SER A 129 -38.43 15.99 -8.37
C SER A 129 -39.29 17.09 -7.78
N THR A 130 -39.14 18.33 -8.25
CA THR A 130 -40.33 19.13 -8.58
C THR A 130 -40.05 20.20 -9.63
N ARG A 131 -40.93 20.20 -10.65
CA ARG A 131 -41.28 21.24 -11.65
C ARG A 131 -40.50 21.20 -12.96
N GLN A 132 -41.06 20.53 -13.98
CA GLN A 132 -42.13 20.97 -14.90
C GLN A 132 -41.56 21.76 -16.10
N VAL A 133 -41.39 21.05 -17.22
CA VAL A 133 -41.55 21.60 -18.57
C VAL A 133 -42.29 20.54 -19.39
N LYS A 134 -43.46 20.91 -19.93
CA LYS A 134 -44.19 20.15 -20.96
C LYS A 134 -43.58 20.46 -22.32
N GLN A 135 -43.45 19.46 -23.18
CA GLN A 135 -44.17 19.30 -24.48
C GLN A 135 -43.37 18.32 -25.39
N GLU A 136 -43.86 17.08 -25.53
CA GLU A 136 -44.37 16.44 -26.77
C GLU A 136 -43.32 16.22 -27.87
N ASP A 137 -42.82 14.99 -28.01
CA ASP A 137 -42.71 14.30 -29.32
C ASP A 137 -42.66 12.78 -29.11
N ASP A 138 -43.30 12.06 -30.02
CA ASP A 138 -43.48 10.60 -30.05
C ASP A 138 -42.18 9.91 -30.47
N ASP A 139 -41.66 9.01 -29.62
CA ASP A 139 -40.93 7.80 -30.04
C ASP A 139 -40.75 6.90 -28.81
N GLU A 140 -41.43 5.75 -28.85
CA GLU A 140 -41.39 4.68 -27.85
C GLU A 140 -39.99 4.04 -27.81
N PHE A 141 -39.04 4.70 -27.15
CA PHE A 141 -37.84 4.03 -26.65
C PHE A 141 -38.19 3.46 -25.27
N VAL A 142 -38.43 2.15 -25.23
CA VAL A 142 -38.43 1.38 -23.98
C VAL A 142 -37.00 1.45 -23.41
N PHE A 143 -36.73 2.50 -22.64
CA PHE A 143 -35.56 2.54 -21.77
C PHE A 143 -35.84 1.51 -20.66
N VAL A 144 -35.36 0.29 -20.87
CA VAL A 144 -35.27 -0.70 -19.80
C VAL A 144 -34.34 -0.09 -18.75
N SER A 145 -34.94 0.58 -17.77
CA SER A 145 -34.23 1.16 -16.64
C SER A 145 -33.77 0.01 -15.75
N TYR A 146 -32.67 -0.63 -16.13
CA TYR A 146 -31.81 -1.22 -15.12
C TYR A 146 -31.37 -0.05 -14.25
N ALA A 147 -31.79 -0.04 -12.99
CA ALA A 147 -31.30 0.94 -12.03
C ALA A 147 -29.78 1.04 -12.21
N PRO A 148 -29.21 2.23 -12.48
CA PRO A 148 -27.80 2.34 -12.79
C PRO A 148 -27.01 1.71 -11.64
N ARG A 149 -26.19 0.69 -11.94
CA ARG A 149 -25.22 0.20 -10.96
C ARG A 149 -24.43 1.40 -10.48
N ALA A 150 -24.30 1.55 -9.17
CA ALA A 150 -23.49 2.65 -8.64
C ALA A 150 -22.06 2.44 -9.14
N LYS A 151 -21.50 3.44 -9.82
CA LYS A 151 -20.13 3.38 -10.33
C LYS A 151 -19.18 3.80 -9.21
N ALA A 152 -18.25 2.93 -8.87
CA ALA A 152 -17.19 3.15 -7.90
C ALA A 152 -15.82 3.03 -8.56
N PHE A 153 -14.80 3.51 -7.85
CA PHE A 153 -13.42 3.52 -8.35
C PHE A 153 -12.51 2.66 -7.50
N PHE A 154 -11.56 1.98 -8.14
CA PHE A 154 -10.52 1.25 -7.42
C PHE A 154 -9.68 2.20 -6.55
N HIS A 155 -9.30 1.75 -5.37
CA HIS A 155 -8.33 2.46 -4.54
C HIS A 155 -6.92 2.23 -5.09
N PHE A 156 -6.00 3.15 -4.80
CA PHE A 156 -4.59 2.94 -5.08
C PHE A 156 -4.02 1.80 -4.24
N ALA A 157 -3.06 1.08 -4.80
CA ALA A 157 -2.29 0.12 -4.05
C ALA A 157 -1.08 0.78 -3.40
N CYS A 158 -0.66 0.25 -2.25
CA CYS A 158 0.65 0.54 -1.71
C CYS A 158 1.73 -0.08 -2.63
N PRO A 159 2.75 0.69 -3.07
CA PRO A 159 3.83 0.15 -3.89
C PRO A 159 4.52 -1.07 -3.27
N PHE A 160 4.75 -1.05 -1.96
CA PHE A 160 5.39 -2.16 -1.25
C PHE A 160 4.50 -3.41 -1.18
N TYR A 161 3.18 -3.24 -1.09
CA TYR A 161 2.23 -4.35 -1.19
C TYR A 161 2.25 -4.99 -2.58
N ILE A 162 2.31 -4.20 -3.65
CA ILE A 162 2.43 -4.76 -5.00
C ILE A 162 3.77 -5.49 -5.19
N TYR A 163 4.86 -4.90 -4.70
CA TYR A 163 6.21 -5.45 -4.89
C TYR A 163 6.40 -6.77 -4.12
N GLU A 164 5.98 -6.82 -2.85
CA GLU A 164 6.10 -8.00 -2.01
C GLU A 164 4.85 -8.15 -1.13
N PRO A 165 3.76 -8.74 -1.67
CA PRO A 165 2.47 -8.83 -0.98
C PRO A 165 2.56 -9.55 0.36
N GLU A 166 3.36 -10.61 0.45
CA GLU A 166 3.48 -11.43 1.67
C GLU A 166 4.03 -10.63 2.85
N LYS A 167 5.04 -9.78 2.63
CA LYS A 167 5.61 -8.92 3.69
C LYS A 167 4.67 -7.78 4.06
N HIS A 168 3.92 -7.25 3.09
CA HIS A 168 3.20 -5.99 3.25
C HIS A 168 1.67 -6.13 3.25
N GLN A 169 1.15 -7.31 3.59
CA GLN A 169 -0.30 -7.55 3.77
C GLN A 169 -0.96 -6.52 4.69
N GLN A 170 -0.25 -6.06 5.72
CA GLN A 170 -0.80 -5.09 6.66
C GLN A 170 -1.20 -3.78 5.97
N CYS A 171 -0.50 -3.35 4.92
CA CYS A 171 -0.82 -2.12 4.19
C CYS A 171 -2.19 -2.19 3.51
N LEU A 172 -2.58 -3.38 3.03
CA LEU A 172 -3.90 -3.63 2.46
C LEU A 172 -5.00 -3.49 3.52
N LEU A 173 -4.76 -4.08 4.70
CA LEU A 173 -5.73 -4.15 5.79
C LEU A 173 -5.91 -2.83 6.54
N THR A 174 -4.85 -2.03 6.72
CA THR A 174 -4.93 -0.86 7.60
C THR A 174 -5.19 0.45 6.87
N VAL A 175 -4.78 0.59 5.61
CA VAL A 175 -4.80 1.88 4.91
C VAL A 175 -5.68 1.84 3.67
N GLY A 176 -6.57 2.83 3.54
CA GLY A 176 -7.39 3.06 2.35
C GLY A 176 -6.81 4.19 1.51
N LEU A 177 -6.06 3.87 0.46
CA LEU A 177 -5.36 4.86 -0.34
C LEU A 177 -6.26 5.36 -1.48
N LYS A 178 -6.99 6.46 -1.24
CA LYS A 178 -7.90 7.04 -2.25
C LYS A 178 -7.25 8.09 -3.15
N SER A 179 -6.09 8.64 -2.78
CA SER A 179 -5.37 9.70 -3.50
C SER A 179 -3.86 9.46 -3.53
N ILE A 180 -3.16 10.11 -4.46
CA ILE A 180 -1.68 10.04 -4.55
C ILE A 180 -1.03 10.65 -3.31
N GLU A 181 -1.59 11.74 -2.79
CA GLU A 181 -1.11 12.37 -1.56
C GLU A 181 -1.17 11.37 -0.39
N GLY A 182 -2.25 10.58 -0.30
CA GLY A 182 -2.36 9.50 0.69
C GLY A 182 -1.33 8.40 0.48
N VAL A 183 -1.03 8.03 -0.78
CA VAL A 183 0.03 7.06 -1.09
C VAL A 183 1.40 7.59 -0.65
N VAL A 184 1.74 8.85 -0.97
CA VAL A 184 2.99 9.48 -0.55
C VAL A 184 3.09 9.48 0.97
N GLU A 185 2.07 9.98 1.67
CA GLU A 185 2.08 10.04 3.13
C GLU A 185 2.23 8.64 3.76
N HIS A 186 1.51 7.65 3.23
CA HIS A 186 1.61 6.27 3.68
C HIS A 186 3.03 5.71 3.52
N VAL A 187 3.64 5.89 2.35
CA VAL A 187 5.02 5.45 2.09
C VAL A 187 6.00 6.14 3.04
N MET A 188 5.84 7.46 3.26
CA MET A 188 6.68 8.21 4.20
C MET A 188 6.53 7.68 5.63
N LYS A 189 5.32 7.36 6.09
CA LYS A 189 5.09 6.93 7.47
C LYS A 189 5.46 5.48 7.74
N HIS A 190 5.11 4.58 6.81
CA HIS A 190 5.14 3.13 7.06
C HIS A 190 6.27 2.40 6.33
N HIS A 191 6.86 3.03 5.33
CA HIS A 191 7.95 2.43 4.54
C HIS A 191 9.22 3.27 4.55
N SER A 192 9.38 4.17 5.52
CA SER A 192 10.64 4.85 5.76
C SER A 192 11.73 3.86 6.18
N ARG A 193 12.88 3.90 5.50
CA ARG A 193 14.06 3.17 5.96
C ARG A 193 14.52 3.76 7.30
N SER A 194 14.81 2.91 8.29
CA SER A 194 15.44 3.36 9.54
C SER A 194 16.77 4.07 9.26
N PRO A 195 17.14 5.08 10.05
CA PRO A 195 18.47 5.68 9.99
C PRO A 195 19.56 4.60 9.99
N TYR A 196 20.53 4.69 9.09
CA TYR A 196 21.58 3.67 8.98
C TYR A 196 22.95 4.30 8.72
N CYS A 197 24.01 3.58 9.12
CA CYS A 197 25.37 3.98 8.82
C CYS A 197 25.75 3.56 7.39
N SER A 198 26.22 4.48 6.55
CA SER A 198 26.65 4.18 5.17
C SER A 198 27.90 3.31 5.08
N ARG A 199 28.70 3.21 6.16
CA ARG A 199 29.91 2.37 6.20
C ARG A 199 29.59 0.92 6.54
N CYS A 200 28.82 0.70 7.61
CA CYS A 200 28.61 -0.65 8.17
C CYS A 200 27.17 -1.17 7.99
N TYR A 201 26.25 -0.34 7.47
CA TYR A 201 24.82 -0.63 7.26
C TYR A 201 24.04 -1.00 8.53
N GLN A 202 24.58 -0.73 9.71
CA GLN A 202 23.86 -0.85 10.97
C GLN A 202 22.67 0.12 10.98
N LYS A 203 21.49 -0.37 11.38
CA LYS A 203 20.25 0.41 11.55
C LYS A 203 20.17 0.98 12.96
N PHE A 204 19.55 2.14 13.09
CA PHE A 204 19.38 2.90 14.32
C PHE A 204 17.94 3.37 14.47
N ASN A 205 17.52 3.61 15.71
CA ASN A 205 16.18 4.10 16.02
C ASN A 205 16.08 5.63 15.90
N SER A 206 17.22 6.34 16.00
CA SER A 206 17.28 7.79 15.85
C SER A 206 18.45 8.21 14.96
N LEU A 207 18.34 9.43 14.41
CA LEU A 207 19.44 10.07 13.67
C LEU A 207 20.63 10.36 14.58
N ILE A 208 20.37 10.70 15.86
CA ILE A 208 21.40 10.98 16.87
C ILE A 208 22.27 9.74 17.10
N ASP A 209 21.66 8.58 17.35
CA ASP A 209 22.40 7.33 17.59
C ASP A 209 23.27 6.94 16.38
N ARG A 210 22.75 7.17 15.17
CA ARG A 210 23.48 6.96 13.93
C ARG A 210 24.68 7.91 13.84
N ASP A 211 24.47 9.19 14.13
CA ASP A 211 25.51 10.21 14.00
C ASP A 211 26.62 9.99 15.01
N ASP A 212 26.28 9.69 16.26
CA ASP A 212 27.24 9.29 17.29
C ASP A 212 28.04 8.07 16.86
N HIS A 213 27.37 7.04 16.31
CA HIS A 213 28.05 5.87 15.76
C HIS A 213 29.03 6.23 14.64
N VAL A 214 28.61 7.07 13.68
CA VAL A 214 29.45 7.52 12.56
C VAL A 214 30.66 8.30 13.09
N LEU A 215 30.46 9.21 14.05
CA LEU A 215 31.49 10.01 14.69
C LEU A 215 32.51 9.15 15.44
N THR A 216 32.09 8.04 16.08
CA THR A 216 33.06 7.14 16.72
C THR A 216 34.03 6.49 15.72
N GLY A 217 33.61 6.33 14.45
CA GLY A 217 34.44 5.81 13.37
C GLY A 217 34.90 4.35 13.52
N ARG A 218 34.47 3.64 14.57
CA ARG A 218 34.95 2.29 14.94
C ARG A 218 34.30 1.15 14.16
N CYS A 219 33.30 1.42 13.33
CA CYS A 219 32.58 0.39 12.60
C CYS A 219 33.36 -0.11 11.37
N LYS A 220 33.24 -1.41 11.09
CA LYS A 220 33.87 -2.04 9.91
C LYS A 220 32.97 -1.90 8.69
N ARG A 221 33.59 -1.67 7.52
CA ARG A 221 32.86 -1.63 6.25
C ARG A 221 32.17 -2.97 6.00
N ARG A 222 30.89 -2.92 5.63
CA ARG A 222 30.10 -4.09 5.23
C ARG A 222 29.51 -3.86 3.85
N TYR A 223 29.10 -4.93 3.19
CA TYR A 223 28.35 -4.81 1.95
C TYR A 223 26.96 -4.24 2.23
N PRO A 224 26.39 -3.48 1.28
CA PRO A 224 25.02 -2.98 1.41
C PRO A 224 24.08 -4.15 1.61
N ASP A 225 23.35 -4.11 2.72
CA ASP A 225 22.09 -4.86 2.83
C ASP A 225 21.07 -4.10 1.96
N PRO A 226 20.44 -4.73 0.95
CA PRO A 226 19.28 -4.17 0.28
C PRO A 226 18.18 -4.03 1.33
N SER A 227 18.21 -2.90 2.03
CA SER A 227 17.28 -2.67 3.13
C SER A 227 15.87 -2.50 2.61
N ASP A 228 14.93 -2.98 3.40
CA ASP A 228 13.55 -2.55 3.29
C ASP A 228 13.39 -1.04 3.50
N GLY A 229 12.57 -0.44 2.62
CA GLY A 229 12.07 0.92 2.76
C GLY A 229 12.77 1.98 1.92
N VAL A 230 12.16 3.16 1.91
CA VAL A 230 12.56 4.35 1.15
C VAL A 230 13.59 5.15 1.93
N ASN A 231 14.73 5.44 1.32
CA ASN A 231 15.76 6.31 1.89
C ASN A 231 15.45 7.82 1.69
N GLU A 232 16.16 8.71 2.37
CA GLU A 232 15.89 10.16 2.31
C GLU A 232 16.00 10.76 0.89
N ASP A 233 16.92 10.28 0.06
CA ASP A 233 17.08 10.76 -1.32
C ASP A 233 15.86 10.39 -2.18
N GLN A 234 15.40 9.15 -2.05
CA GLN A 234 14.19 8.68 -2.70
C GLN A 234 12.97 9.45 -2.19
N LYS A 235 12.88 9.75 -0.88
CA LYS A 235 11.80 10.58 -0.32
C LYS A 235 11.77 11.97 -0.96
N ALA A 236 12.91 12.65 -0.99
CA ALA A 236 13.03 13.96 -1.62
C ALA A 236 12.70 13.92 -3.11
N CYS A 237 13.09 12.88 -3.84
CA CYS A 237 12.72 12.73 -5.25
C CYS A 237 11.24 12.41 -5.43
N MET A 238 10.61 11.58 -4.59
CA MET A 238 9.16 11.36 -4.65
C MET A 238 8.39 12.66 -4.48
N ILE A 239 8.79 13.51 -3.53
CA ILE A 239 8.14 14.82 -3.31
C ILE A 239 8.30 15.72 -4.54
N ARG A 240 9.52 15.83 -5.08
CA ARG A 240 9.80 16.70 -6.25
C ARG A 240 9.14 16.20 -7.54
N ALA A 241 9.12 14.89 -7.75
CA ALA A 241 8.53 14.27 -8.93
C ALA A 241 6.99 14.21 -8.88
N ASN A 242 6.39 14.59 -7.74
CA ASN A 242 4.96 14.59 -7.52
C ASN A 242 4.27 15.80 -8.18
N ASP A 243 4.36 15.87 -9.50
CA ASP A 243 3.77 16.93 -10.31
C ASP A 243 2.24 16.81 -10.37
N GLN A 244 1.54 17.83 -9.85
CA GLN A 244 0.08 17.90 -9.82
C GLN A 244 -0.55 18.06 -11.20
N TYR A 245 0.21 18.46 -12.22
CA TYR A 245 -0.27 18.56 -13.60
C TYR A 245 -0.35 17.20 -14.30
N LEU A 246 0.19 16.14 -13.70
CA LEU A 246 0.08 14.79 -14.21
C LEU A 246 -1.16 14.09 -13.67
N SER A 247 -1.73 13.20 -14.49
CA SER A 247 -2.74 12.25 -14.04
C SER A 247 -2.23 11.47 -12.83
N GLU A 248 -3.11 11.11 -11.90
CA GLU A 248 -2.71 10.38 -10.70
C GLU A 248 -1.99 9.06 -11.00
N LYS A 249 -2.44 8.32 -12.02
CA LYS A 249 -1.76 7.10 -12.47
C LYS A 249 -0.30 7.37 -12.83
N ARG A 250 -0.04 8.40 -13.64
CA ARG A 250 1.35 8.80 -13.97
C ARG A 250 2.16 9.24 -12.74
N ARG A 251 1.54 9.92 -11.77
CA ARG A 251 2.22 10.30 -10.51
C ARG A 251 2.59 9.07 -9.69
N TRP A 252 1.68 8.08 -9.59
CA TRP A 252 1.95 6.80 -8.96
C TRP A 252 3.06 6.03 -9.69
N ASP A 253 3.00 5.97 -11.01
CA ASP A 253 3.98 5.32 -11.89
C ASP A 253 5.40 5.89 -11.68
N ARG A 254 5.52 7.22 -11.58
CA ARG A 254 6.78 7.89 -11.23
C ARG A 254 7.28 7.47 -9.86
N MET A 255 6.39 7.47 -8.85
CA MET A 255 6.73 7.03 -7.50
C MET A 255 7.26 5.60 -7.48
N TRP A 256 6.62 4.67 -8.21
CA TRP A 256 7.09 3.29 -8.36
C TRP A 256 8.52 3.24 -8.88
N SER A 257 8.82 3.97 -9.95
CA SER A 257 10.16 3.98 -10.56
C SER A 257 11.26 4.53 -9.63
N ILE A 258 10.91 5.44 -8.72
CA ILE A 258 11.82 6.00 -7.72
C ILE A 258 12.06 5.02 -6.57
N ILE A 259 11.01 4.35 -6.09
CA ILE A 259 11.09 3.39 -4.98
C ILE A 259 11.80 2.10 -5.42
N PHE A 260 11.44 1.56 -6.58
CA PHE A 260 11.90 0.28 -7.10
C PHE A 260 12.63 0.46 -8.45
N PRO A 261 13.84 1.04 -8.45
CA PRO A 261 14.60 1.23 -9.67
C PRO A 261 14.91 -0.11 -10.34
N ALA A 262 14.87 -0.13 -11.67
CA ALA A 262 15.14 -1.31 -12.50
C ALA A 262 14.24 -2.54 -12.24
N THR A 263 13.10 -2.36 -11.56
CA THR A 263 12.09 -3.41 -11.36
C THR A 263 11.08 -3.42 -12.50
N GLU A 264 10.50 -4.59 -12.79
CA GLU A 264 9.40 -4.70 -13.74
C GLU A 264 8.21 -3.84 -13.34
N TRP A 265 7.48 -3.37 -14.36
CA TRP A 265 6.31 -2.55 -14.14
C TRP A 265 5.14 -3.39 -13.63
N PRO A 266 4.43 -2.91 -12.61
CA PRO A 266 3.26 -3.62 -12.12
C PRO A 266 2.14 -3.52 -13.15
N ARG A 267 1.23 -4.51 -13.10
CA ARG A 267 0.07 -4.56 -13.99
C ARG A 267 -0.82 -3.32 -13.87
N SER A 268 -0.97 -2.82 -12.65
CA SER A 268 -1.90 -1.73 -12.31
C SER A 268 -1.44 -1.02 -11.04
N PRO A 269 -1.60 0.31 -10.94
CA PRO A 269 -1.38 1.04 -9.69
C PRO A 269 -2.54 0.88 -8.69
N TYR A 270 -3.61 0.20 -9.12
CA TYR A 270 -4.87 0.09 -8.38
C TYR A 270 -5.06 -1.30 -7.78
N LEU A 271 -5.89 -1.34 -6.72
CA LEU A 271 -6.43 -2.55 -6.14
C LEU A 271 -7.61 -3.07 -6.96
N ASP A 272 -7.33 -3.57 -8.17
CA ASP A 272 -8.34 -3.88 -9.21
C ASP A 272 -8.67 -5.37 -9.37
N HIS A 273 -8.05 -6.26 -8.58
CA HIS A 273 -8.32 -7.69 -8.64
C HIS A 273 -8.13 -8.38 -7.28
N GLY A 274 -8.65 -9.61 -7.18
CA GLY A 274 -8.46 -10.50 -6.03
C GLY A 274 -8.78 -9.83 -4.69
N GLN A 275 -7.88 -10.01 -3.72
CA GLN A 275 -7.98 -9.41 -2.39
C GLN A 275 -7.99 -7.88 -2.43
N GLY A 276 -7.24 -7.26 -3.35
CA GLY A 276 -7.23 -5.81 -3.52
C GLY A 276 -8.60 -5.24 -3.86
N LEU A 277 -9.27 -5.83 -4.85
CA LEU A 277 -10.61 -5.39 -5.24
C LEU A 277 -11.58 -5.49 -4.06
N LYS A 278 -11.57 -6.64 -3.37
CA LYS A 278 -12.39 -6.87 -2.18
C LYS A 278 -12.14 -5.80 -1.10
N THR A 279 -10.88 -5.41 -0.88
CA THR A 279 -10.52 -4.32 0.05
C THR A 279 -11.13 -2.99 -0.36
N SER A 280 -11.04 -2.60 -1.64
CA SER A 280 -11.65 -1.35 -2.14
C SER A 280 -13.16 -1.35 -1.88
N MET A 281 -13.82 -2.46 -2.20
CA MET A 281 -15.25 -2.66 -1.99
C MET A 281 -15.66 -2.54 -0.52
N VAL A 282 -14.96 -3.24 0.37
CA VAL A 282 -15.27 -3.22 1.81
C VAL A 282 -15.10 -1.83 2.39
N ARG A 283 -14.04 -1.11 2.00
CA ARG A 283 -13.81 0.26 2.51
C ARG A 283 -14.90 1.22 2.07
N ASP A 284 -15.28 1.21 0.80
CA ASP A 284 -16.34 2.10 0.32
C ASP A 284 -17.70 1.74 0.92
N PHE A 285 -18.01 0.45 1.08
CA PHE A 285 -19.18 0.01 1.81
C PHE A 285 -19.18 0.54 3.25
N TRP A 286 -18.06 0.40 3.96
CA TRP A 286 -17.95 0.82 5.35
C TRP A 286 -18.05 2.33 5.51
N ASP A 287 -17.48 3.10 4.59
CA ASP A 287 -17.60 4.57 4.60
C ASP A 287 -19.05 5.02 4.36
N LEU A 288 -19.84 4.26 3.60
CA LEU A 288 -21.24 4.57 3.33
C LEU A 288 -22.19 4.14 4.46
N TYR A 289 -21.99 2.95 5.02
CA TYR A 289 -22.98 2.31 5.91
C TYR A 289 -22.46 2.06 7.33
N GLY A 290 -21.14 2.09 7.55
CA GLY A 290 -20.53 1.68 8.82
C GLY A 290 -21.03 2.45 10.04
N VAL A 291 -21.26 3.76 9.90
CA VAL A 291 -21.83 4.59 10.98
C VAL A 291 -23.23 4.11 11.34
N GLN A 292 -24.09 3.92 10.34
CA GLN A 292 -25.47 3.48 10.54
C GLN A 292 -25.53 2.08 11.18
N LEU A 293 -24.70 1.15 10.71
CA LEU A 293 -24.64 -0.21 11.23
C LEU A 293 -24.19 -0.24 12.70
N VAL A 294 -23.19 0.59 13.05
CA VAL A 294 -22.75 0.72 14.45
C VAL A 294 -23.84 1.32 15.32
N SER A 295 -24.57 2.35 14.84
CA SER A 295 -25.71 2.91 15.55
C SER A 295 -26.81 1.88 15.81
N GLU A 296 -27.17 1.07 14.81
CA GLU A 296 -28.18 0.02 14.94
C GLU A 296 -27.82 -1.00 16.03
N ILE A 297 -26.56 -1.44 16.07
CA ILE A 297 -26.07 -2.36 17.11
C ILE A 297 -26.09 -1.72 18.50
N LEU A 298 -25.75 -0.44 18.60
CA LEU A 298 -25.73 0.28 19.87
C LEU A 298 -27.14 0.60 20.40
N GLU A 299 -28.09 0.93 19.53
CA GLU A 299 -29.49 1.22 19.90
C GLU A 299 -30.21 -0.03 20.41
N ASN A 300 -29.87 -1.19 19.87
CA ASN A 300 -30.46 -2.47 20.26
C ASN A 300 -29.96 -3.00 21.61
N GLN A 301 -28.99 -2.34 22.27
CA GLN A 301 -28.42 -2.80 23.54
C GLN A 301 -28.24 -1.69 24.59
N THR A 302 -28.48 -2.04 25.86
CA THR A 302 -28.19 -1.16 27.00
C THR A 302 -26.68 -1.14 27.26
N VAL A 303 -25.93 -0.39 26.45
CA VAL A 303 -24.48 -0.26 26.63
C VAL A 303 -24.20 0.46 27.96
N ARG A 304 -23.71 -0.28 28.95
CA ARG A 304 -23.16 0.31 30.17
C ARG A 304 -21.90 1.09 29.78
N SER A 305 -22.07 2.40 29.63
CA SER A 305 -21.02 3.34 29.24
C SER A 305 -19.80 3.18 30.16
N ILE A 306 -18.70 2.68 29.60
CA ILE A 306 -17.38 2.85 30.20
C ILE A 306 -17.02 4.32 29.93
N LYS A 307 -17.02 5.14 30.99
CA LYS A 307 -16.98 6.62 30.95
C LYS A 307 -15.79 7.25 30.18
N GLU A 308 -14.86 6.47 29.65
CA GLU A 308 -13.60 6.98 29.10
C GLU A 308 -13.46 6.80 27.58
N ILE A 309 -14.29 6.00 26.90
CA ILE A 309 -14.13 5.74 25.46
C ILE A 309 -15.47 5.78 24.74
N ASN A 310 -15.56 6.52 23.64
CA ASN A 310 -16.73 6.55 22.77
C ASN A 310 -16.93 5.14 22.15
N PRO A 311 -17.99 4.39 22.53
CA PRO A 311 -18.20 3.03 22.03
C PRO A 311 -18.37 2.99 20.52
N HIS A 312 -18.89 4.08 19.92
CA HIS A 312 -19.11 4.17 18.49
C HIS A 312 -17.78 4.18 17.71
N SER A 313 -16.78 4.95 18.14
CA SER A 313 -15.50 5.01 17.42
C SER A 313 -14.74 3.68 17.52
N VAL A 314 -14.80 3.03 18.68
CA VAL A 314 -14.19 1.71 18.90
C VAL A 314 -14.83 0.65 18.02
N LEU A 315 -16.17 0.55 18.03
CA LEU A 315 -16.89 -0.43 17.23
C LEU A 315 -16.74 -0.17 15.73
N TYR A 316 -16.73 1.10 15.31
CA TYR A 316 -16.50 1.43 13.90
C TYR A 316 -15.13 0.94 13.43
N GLY A 317 -14.07 1.20 14.20
CA GLY A 317 -12.72 0.75 13.85
C GLY A 317 -12.58 -0.76 13.86
N LEU A 318 -13.12 -1.45 14.87
CA LEU A 318 -13.08 -2.90 14.97
C LEU A 318 -13.89 -3.57 13.86
N GLY A 319 -15.12 -3.09 13.61
CA GLY A 319 -16.01 -3.66 12.60
C GLY A 319 -15.42 -3.61 11.19
N LEU A 320 -14.80 -2.49 10.80
CA LEU A 320 -14.07 -2.40 9.53
C LEU A 320 -12.95 -3.44 9.45
N GLN A 321 -12.16 -3.55 10.52
CA GLN A 321 -11.03 -4.47 10.55
C GLN A 321 -11.47 -5.93 10.43
N ASP A 322 -12.52 -6.33 11.14
CA ASP A 322 -13.03 -7.71 11.06
C ASP A 322 -13.65 -7.99 9.69
N LEU A 323 -14.43 -7.06 9.15
CA LEU A 323 -15.05 -7.21 7.84
C LEU A 323 -13.98 -7.36 6.76
N LEU A 324 -12.91 -6.55 6.80
CA LEU A 324 -11.76 -6.68 5.90
C LEU A 324 -11.11 -8.07 6.04
N ASN A 325 -10.79 -8.49 7.26
CA ASN A 325 -10.14 -9.79 7.49
C ASN A 325 -11.00 -10.95 6.98
N MET A 326 -12.31 -10.92 7.21
CA MET A 326 -13.22 -11.98 6.76
C MET A 326 -13.33 -12.02 5.23
N VAL A 327 -13.62 -10.89 4.60
CA VAL A 327 -13.88 -10.85 3.14
C VAL A 327 -12.60 -11.14 2.33
N ILE A 328 -11.42 -10.78 2.84
CA ILE A 328 -10.14 -11.00 2.16
C ILE A 328 -9.65 -12.46 2.28
N GLN A 329 -10.07 -13.17 3.33
CA GLN A 329 -9.72 -14.58 3.57
C GLN A 329 -10.68 -15.58 2.91
N GLU A 330 -11.93 -15.19 2.67
CA GLU A 330 -12.84 -15.88 1.72
C GLU A 330 -12.31 -15.75 0.28
#